data_AF-A0A4R3H3X5-F1
#
_entry.id   AF-A0A4R3H3X5-F1
#
_cell.length_a   1.000
_cell.length_b   1.000
_cell.length_c   1.000
_cell.angle_alpha   90.00
_cell.angle_beta   90.00
_cell.angle_gamma   90.00
#
_symmetry.space_group_name_H-M   'P 1'
#
loop_
_entity.id
_entity.type
_entity.pdbx_description
1 polymer ?
#
loop_
_entity_poly.entity_id
_entity_poly.type
_entity_poly.pdbx_seq_one_letter_code
_entity_poly.pdbx_strand_id
1 'polypeptide(L)'
;MLKYVDSIKELLALYAALLVAGAAAYAVFEHKPFVDALWWACVTATTVGYGDMYPVTVGGRIAAVVLMHVTLLFILPLLIGNICSRCIKDHNEFSHAEQEELKAALRRLEDKLDRAERA
;
A
#
# COMPACT_ATOMS: atom_id res chain seq x y z
N MET A 1 -4.31 1.33 15.49
CA MET A 1 -3.37 2.37 15.00
C MET A 1 -3.06 2.22 13.50
N LEU A 2 -3.21 1.04 12.88
CA LEU A 2 -3.08 0.80 11.43
C LEU A 2 -4.37 0.98 10.60
N LYS A 3 -5.50 1.35 11.22
CA LYS A 3 -6.83 1.51 10.58
C LYS A 3 -6.97 2.76 9.69
N TYR A 4 -5.91 3.56 9.52
CA TYR A 4 -5.99 4.85 8.82
C TYR A 4 -5.61 4.76 7.33
N VAL A 5 -5.27 3.57 6.84
CA VAL A 5 -4.81 3.36 5.45
C VAL A 5 -5.57 2.19 4.82
N ASP A 6 -6.88 2.10 5.11
CA ASP A 6 -7.70 0.98 4.64
C ASP A 6 -8.33 1.26 3.27
N SER A 7 -8.49 2.55 2.90
CA SER A 7 -9.13 2.95 1.65
C SER A 7 -8.13 3.40 0.58
N ILE A 8 -8.28 2.87 -0.63
CA ILE A 8 -7.51 3.31 -1.82
C ILE A 8 -7.56 4.82 -2.00
N LYS A 9 -8.69 5.47 -1.67
CA LYS A 9 -8.85 6.93 -1.79
C LYS A 9 -7.89 7.69 -0.87
N GLU A 10 -7.65 7.18 0.34
CA GLU A 10 -6.74 7.80 1.31
C GLU A 10 -5.30 7.64 0.87
N LEU A 11 -4.93 6.45 0.36
CA LEU A 11 -3.61 6.19 -0.22
C LEU A 11 -3.31 7.11 -1.40
N LEU A 12 -4.28 7.31 -2.31
CA LEU A 12 -4.15 8.23 -3.43
C LEU A 12 -4.03 9.68 -2.99
N ALA A 13 -4.80 10.10 -1.98
CA ALA A 13 -4.72 11.44 -1.42
C ALA A 13 -3.36 11.68 -0.74
N LEU A 14 -2.86 10.71 0.01
CA LEU A 14 -1.54 10.77 0.65
C LEU A 14 -0.41 10.83 -0.39
N TYR A 15 -0.52 10.04 -1.46
CA TYR A 15 0.43 10.09 -2.58
C TYR A 15 0.44 11.48 -3.25
N ALA A 16 -0.73 12.02 -3.58
CA ALA A 16 -0.83 13.35 -4.16
C ALA A 16 -0.28 14.45 -3.23
N ALA A 17 -0.58 14.36 -1.93
CA ALA A 17 -0.03 15.28 -0.93
C ALA A 17 1.50 15.17 -0.83
N LEU A 18 2.05 13.96 -0.88
CA LEU A 18 3.50 13.72 -0.89
C LEU A 18 4.17 14.30 -2.14
N LEU A 19 3.55 14.18 -3.31
CA LEU A 19 4.05 14.80 -4.55
C LEU A 19 4.08 16.32 -4.44
N VAL A 20 3.00 16.94 -3.96
CA VAL A 20 2.93 18.40 -3.77
C VAL A 20 3.95 18.87 -2.74
N ALA A 21 4.10 18.15 -1.62
CA ALA A 21 5.09 18.48 -0.60
C ALA A 21 6.53 18.31 -1.09
N GLY A 22 6.83 17.23 -1.81
CA GLY A 22 8.14 16.99 -2.42
C GLY A 22 8.48 18.04 -3.48
N ALA A 23 7.50 18.40 -4.33
CA ALA A 23 7.63 19.46 -5.31
C ALA A 23 7.86 20.83 -4.65
N ALA A 24 7.13 21.17 -3.60
CA ALA A 24 7.33 22.41 -2.86
C ALA A 24 8.72 22.47 -2.23
N ALA A 25 9.16 21.39 -1.58
CA ALA A 25 10.50 21.31 -1.00
C ALA A 25 11.59 21.46 -2.06
N TYR A 26 11.46 20.76 -3.19
CA TYR A 26 12.40 20.88 -4.31
C TYR A 26 12.42 22.30 -4.91
N ALA A 27 11.25 22.89 -5.15
CA ALA A 27 11.13 24.26 -5.68
C ALA A 27 11.82 25.28 -4.76
N VAL A 28 11.66 25.14 -3.44
CA VAL A 28 12.26 26.03 -2.44
C VAL A 28 13.78 25.85 -2.36
N PHE A 29 14.28 24.61 -2.28
CA PHE A 29 15.72 24.36 -2.13
C PHE A 29 16.52 24.53 -3.42
N GLU A 30 15.94 24.22 -4.58
CA GLU A 30 16.61 24.28 -5.88
C GLU A 30 16.25 25.55 -6.68
N HIS A 31 15.41 26.42 -6.12
CA HIS A 31 14.94 27.66 -6.74
C HIS A 31 14.34 27.45 -8.15
N LYS A 32 13.54 26.39 -8.30
CA LYS A 32 12.88 26.01 -9.55
C LYS A 32 11.40 26.39 -9.56
N PRO A 33 10.80 26.65 -10.74
CA PRO A 33 9.35 26.82 -10.85
C PRO A 33 8.61 25.61 -10.28
N PHE A 34 7.49 25.85 -9.60
CA PHE A 34 6.71 24.78 -8.96
C PHE A 34 6.25 23.70 -9.95
N VAL A 35 5.90 24.09 -11.18
CA VAL A 35 5.47 23.15 -12.23
C VAL A 35 6.59 22.17 -12.59
N ASP A 36 7.81 22.66 -12.75
CA ASP A 36 8.99 21.83 -13.04
C ASP A 36 9.34 20.93 -11.84
N ALA A 37 9.19 21.47 -10.63
CA ALA A 37 9.39 20.71 -9.40
C ALA A 37 8.34 19.60 -9.22
N LEU A 38 7.09 19.84 -9.64
CA LEU A 38 6.02 18.83 -9.64
C LEU A 38 6.30 17.73 -10.66
N TRP A 39 6.76 18.09 -11.86
CA TRP A 39 7.24 17.11 -12.82
C TRP A 39 8.38 16.25 -12.25
N TRP A 40 9.38 16.88 -11.65
CA TRP A 40 10.48 16.19 -10.99
C TRP A 40 9.99 15.23 -9.89
N ALA A 41 9.06 15.69 -9.05
CA ALA A 41 8.48 14.87 -7.99
C ALA A 41 7.74 13.65 -8.56
N CYS A 42 6.96 13.82 -9.62
CA CYS A 42 6.26 12.74 -10.31
C CYS A 42 7.24 11.69 -10.85
N VAL A 43 8.21 12.09 -11.67
CA VAL A 43 9.14 11.14 -12.32
C VAL A 43 10.06 10.43 -11.30
N THR A 44 10.35 11.10 -10.19
CA THR A 44 11.13 10.53 -9.08
C THR A 44 10.30 9.54 -8.27
N ALA A 45 9.07 9.90 -7.91
CA ALA A 45 8.18 9.06 -7.11
C ALA A 45 7.74 7.80 -7.87
N THR A 46 7.58 7.87 -9.19
CA THR A 46 7.31 6.71 -10.05
C THR A 46 8.56 5.92 -10.43
N THR A 47 9.73 6.27 -9.86
CA THR A 47 11.03 5.66 -10.13
C THR A 47 11.41 5.65 -11.62
N VAL A 48 10.87 6.56 -12.44
CA VAL A 48 11.19 6.68 -13.87
C VAL A 48 12.53 7.38 -14.02
N GLY A 49 12.71 8.53 -13.35
CA GLY A 49 13.99 9.22 -13.23
C GLY A 49 14.69 9.53 -14.55
N TYR A 50 14.07 10.33 -15.43
CA TYR A 50 14.68 10.72 -16.72
C TYR A 50 16.05 11.41 -16.58
N GLY A 51 16.33 12.04 -15.45
CA GLY A 51 17.61 12.70 -15.17
C GLY A 51 17.74 14.09 -15.80
N ASP A 52 16.67 14.61 -16.38
CA ASP A 52 16.54 15.99 -16.87
C ASP A 52 16.63 17.03 -15.74
N MET A 53 16.14 16.67 -14.55
CA MET A 53 16.24 17.47 -13.33
C MET A 53 16.58 16.60 -12.12
N TYR A 54 17.44 17.13 -11.25
CA TYR A 54 17.88 16.45 -10.03
C TYR A 54 18.33 17.48 -8.98
N PRO A 55 18.27 17.16 -7.67
CA PRO A 55 18.67 18.10 -6.63
C PRO A 55 20.20 18.21 -6.54
N VAL A 56 20.71 19.44 -6.56
CA VAL A 56 22.15 19.71 -6.38
C VAL A 56 22.46 20.24 -4.98
N THR A 57 21.48 20.85 -4.30
CA THR A 57 21.64 21.38 -2.96
C THR A 57 21.54 20.28 -1.90
N VAL A 58 22.13 20.53 -0.72
CA VAL A 58 22.04 19.59 0.41
C VAL A 58 20.58 19.41 0.85
N GLY A 59 19.82 20.50 0.95
CA GLY A 59 18.40 20.46 1.32
C GLY A 59 17.55 19.71 0.30
N GLY A 60 17.75 19.98 -1.00
CA GLY A 60 17.06 19.27 -2.07
C GLY A 60 17.38 17.78 -2.09
N ARG A 61 18.63 17.39 -1.82
CA ARG A 61 19.03 15.98 -1.72
C ARG A 61 18.36 15.26 -0.55
N ILE A 62 18.27 15.91 0.62
CA ILE A 62 17.56 15.35 1.77
C ILE A 62 16.07 15.18 1.43
N ALA A 63 15.43 16.20 0.85
CA ALA A 63 14.04 16.14 0.43
C ALA A 63 13.79 14.99 -0.58
N ALA A 64 14.71 14.81 -1.53
CA ALA A 64 14.63 13.73 -2.52
C ALA A 64 14.77 12.34 -1.88
N VAL A 65 15.72 12.15 -0.97
CA VAL A 65 15.88 10.89 -0.24
C VAL A 65 14.61 10.52 0.51
N VAL A 66 13.97 11.50 1.17
CA VAL A 66 12.70 11.30 1.87
C VAL A 66 11.59 10.92 0.88
N LEU A 67 11.41 11.68 -0.20
CA LEU A 67 10.41 11.40 -1.24
C LEU A 67 10.55 9.98 -1.80
N MET A 68 11.78 9.57 -2.15
CA MET A 68 12.07 8.27 -2.72
C MET A 68 11.73 7.13 -1.74
N HIS A 69 12.22 7.20 -0.50
CA HIS A 69 11.99 6.11 0.46
C HIS A 69 10.54 6.04 0.94
N VAL A 70 9.88 7.19 1.15
CA VAL A 70 8.47 7.19 1.56
C VAL A 70 7.59 6.60 0.45
N THR A 71 7.84 6.97 -0.80
CA THR A 71 7.06 6.43 -1.93
C THR A 71 7.32 4.94 -2.12
N LEU A 72 8.60 4.51 -2.10
CA LEU A 72 9.00 3.14 -2.37
C LEU A 72 8.61 2.16 -1.24
N LEU A 73 8.84 2.53 0.02
CA LEU A 73 8.66 1.61 1.14
C LEU A 73 7.21 1.56 1.66
N PHE A 74 6.45 2.65 1.49
CA PHE A 74 5.12 2.77 2.09
C PHE A 74 4.03 2.90 1.02
N ILE A 75 4.08 3.94 0.19
CA ILE A 75 2.94 4.26 -0.69
C ILE A 75 2.72 3.19 -1.76
N LEU A 76 3.75 2.86 -2.54
CA LEU A 76 3.63 1.89 -3.64
C LEU A 76 3.21 0.49 -3.17
N PRO A 77 3.85 -0.12 -2.16
CA PRO A 77 3.48 -1.46 -1.70
C PRO A 77 2.06 -1.52 -1.13
N LEU A 78 1.64 -0.51 -0.36
CA LEU A 78 0.29 -0.47 0.21
C LEU A 78 -0.77 -0.29 -0.87
N LEU A 79 -0.51 0.55 -1.89
CA LEU A 79 -1.42 0.74 -3.01
C LEU A 79 -1.57 -0.54 -3.84
N ILE A 80 -0.45 -1.17 -4.21
CA ILE A 80 -0.45 -2.42 -4.97
C ILE A 80 -1.12 -3.52 -4.16
N GLY A 81 -0.78 -3.68 -2.87
CA GLY A 81 -1.37 -4.68 -1.99
C GLY A 81 -2.89 -4.54 -1.86
N ASN A 82 -3.41 -3.31 -1.72
CA ASN A 82 -4.86 -3.07 -1.62
C ASN A 82 -5.59 -3.30 -2.95
N ILE A 83 -4.95 -3.07 -4.09
CA ILE A 83 -5.53 -3.40 -5.41
C ILE A 83 -5.52 -4.91 -5.62
N CYS A 84 -4.40 -5.58 -5.37
CA CYS A 84 -4.26 -7.02 -5.52
C CYS A 84 -5.25 -7.78 -4.62
N SER A 85 -5.44 -7.37 -3.36
CA SER A 85 -6.39 -8.03 -2.45
C SER A 85 -7.85 -7.94 -2.91
N ARG A 86 -8.20 -6.95 -3.75
CA ARG A 86 -9.53 -6.83 -4.36
C ARG A 86 -9.68 -7.63 -5.66
N CYS A 87 -8.57 -7.83 -6.38
CA CYS A 87 -8.57 -8.57 -7.64
C CYS A 87 -8.41 -10.08 -7.43
N ILE A 88 -7.71 -10.50 -6.38
CA ILE A 88 -7.51 -11.89 -6.03
C ILE A 88 -8.78 -12.39 -5.33
N LYS A 89 -9.54 -13.25 -6.02
CA LYS A 89 -10.53 -14.12 -5.37
C LYS A 89 -9.78 -15.25 -4.70
N ASP A 90 -9.85 -15.33 -3.38
CA ASP A 90 -9.26 -16.45 -2.65
C ASP A 90 -10.10 -17.71 -2.86
N HIS A 91 -9.65 -18.62 -3.73
CA HIS A 91 -10.31 -19.92 -3.95
C HIS A 91 -10.11 -20.90 -2.79
N ASN A 92 -9.21 -20.61 -1.84
CA ASN A 92 -9.00 -21.42 -0.64
C ASN A 92 -9.81 -20.91 0.56
N GLU A 93 -10.46 -19.75 0.44
CA GLU A 93 -11.37 -19.25 1.46
C GLU A 93 -12.65 -20.07 1.41
N PHE A 94 -12.81 -21.01 2.35
CA PHE A 94 -14.04 -21.79 2.49
C PHE A 94 -15.22 -20.84 2.52
N SER A 95 -16.15 -21.04 1.60
CA SER A 95 -17.44 -20.35 1.63
C SER A 95 -18.08 -20.56 3.00
N HIS A 96 -18.83 -19.57 3.50
CA HIS A 96 -19.57 -19.75 4.75
C HIS A 96 -20.44 -21.02 4.74
N ALA A 97 -20.97 -21.42 3.58
CA ALA A 97 -21.70 -22.67 3.45
C ALA A 97 -20.81 -23.90 3.69
N GLU A 98 -19.60 -23.93 3.12
CA GLU A 98 -18.63 -25.02 3.30
C GLU A 98 -18.10 -25.05 4.74
N GLN A 99 -17.89 -23.88 5.37
CA GLN A 99 -17.49 -23.78 6.77
C GLN A 99 -18.55 -24.37 7.71
N GLU A 100 -19.83 -24.06 7.48
CA GLU A 100 -20.93 -24.60 8.28
C GLU A 100 -21.11 -26.12 8.06
N GLU A 101 -20.93 -26.60 6.82
CA GLU A 101 -20.95 -28.03 6.51
C GLU A 101 -19.83 -28.79 7.23
N LEU A 102 -18.60 -28.23 7.21
CA LEU A 102 -17.45 -28.82 7.90
C LEU A 102 -17.65 -28.87 9.42
N LYS A 103 -18.18 -27.79 10.03
CA LYS A 103 -18.52 -27.76 11.47
C LYS A 103 -19.61 -28.77 11.80
N ALA A 104 -20.63 -28.90 10.96
CA ALA A 104 -21.69 -29.87 11.15
C ALA A 104 -21.16 -31.32 11.06
N ALA A 105 -20.24 -31.59 10.13
CA ALA A 105 -19.57 -32.88 10.02
C ALA A 105 -18.72 -33.21 11.26
N LEU A 106 -17.98 -32.24 11.81
CA LEU A 106 -17.20 -32.39 13.03
C LEU A 106 -18.09 -32.73 14.24
N ARG A 107 -19.19 -32.00 14.45
CA ARG A 107 -20.14 -32.30 15.54
C ARG A 107 -20.73 -33.71 15.43
N ARG A 108 -21.03 -34.16 14.21
CA ARG A 108 -21.51 -35.53 13.97
C ARG A 108 -20.46 -36.60 14.29
N LEU A 109 -19.17 -36.32 14.09
CA LEU A 109 -18.09 -37.24 14.43
C LEU A 109 -17.86 -37.29 15.94
N GLU A 110 -17.89 -36.14 16.62
CA GLU A 110 -17.81 -36.04 18.07
C GLU A 110 -18.92 -36.85 18.75
N ASP A 111 -20.17 -36.66 18.32
CA ASP A 111 -21.32 -37.44 18.82
C ASP A 111 -21.17 -38.95 18.61
N LYS A 112 -20.52 -39.38 17.52
CA LYS A 112 -20.29 -40.82 17.23
C LYS A 112 -19.20 -41.39 18.10
N LEU A 113 -18.13 -40.63 18.34
CA LEU A 113 -17.02 -41.03 19.20
C LEU A 113 -17.48 -41.18 20.65
N ASP A 114 -18.24 -40.19 21.15
CA ASP A 114 -18.83 -40.20 22.48
C ASP A 114 -19.73 -41.43 22.74
N ARG A 115 -20.48 -41.84 21.72
CA ARG A 115 -21.32 -43.06 21.81
C ARG A 115 -20.49 -44.33 21.80
N ALA A 116 -19.38 -44.35 21.08
CA ALA A 116 -18.49 -45.51 21.01
C ALA A 116 -17.65 -45.67 22.29
N GLU A 117 -17.23 -44.59 22.93
CA GLU A 117 -16.51 -44.63 24.22
C GLU A 117 -17.39 -45.03 25.40
N ARG A 118 -18.71 -44.79 25.32
CA ARG A 118 -19.68 -45.15 26.36
C ARG A 118 -20.27 -46.56 26.22
N ALA A 119 -19.92 -47.29 25.16
CA ALA A 119 -20.38 -48.65 24.87
C ALA A 119 -19.33 -49.70 25.28
#